data_AF-K2S9Q4-F1
#
_entry.id   AF-K2S9Q4-F1
#
_cell.length_a   1.000
_cell.length_b   1.000
_cell.length_c   1.000
_cell.angle_alpha   90.00
_cell.angle_beta   90.00
_cell.angle_gamma   90.00
#
_symmetry.space_group_name_H-M   'P 1'
#
loop_
_entity.id
_entity.type
_entity.pdbx_description
1 polymer ?
#
loop_
_entity_poly.entity_id
_entity_poly.type
_entity_poly.pdbx_seq_one_letter_code
_entity_poly.pdbx_strand_id
1 'polypeptide(L)'
;MPGMGASGVQVKKNVVKIGRPGYKITKIRDPLTRQHGLLFQLQYPEITPNVTPKVRFMSAFEQKVEEPDKNFQYLLVAAEPYETCGFKLQAREIDRRDNRYWTWYDEDQKEFWVQILFKTEREERYSGVPGLAAPPAGPRR
;
A
#
# COMPACT_ATOMS: atom_id res chain seq x y z
N MET A 1 -30.42 -34.85 -19.40
CA MET A 1 -30.04 -34.58 -18.00
C MET A 1 -28.57 -34.17 -17.95
N PRO A 2 -28.22 -32.91 -17.67
CA PRO A 2 -26.84 -32.55 -17.34
C PRO A 2 -26.70 -31.99 -15.92
N GLY A 3 -25.87 -32.69 -15.13
CA GLY A 3 -24.96 -32.25 -14.08
C GLY A 3 -25.30 -31.06 -13.17
N MET A 4 -25.69 -31.36 -11.92
CA MET A 4 -25.54 -30.46 -10.77
C MET A 4 -24.04 -30.17 -10.53
N GLY A 5 -23.64 -28.91 -10.69
CA GLY A 5 -22.35 -28.40 -10.23
C GLY A 5 -22.34 -28.30 -8.70
N ALA A 6 -21.43 -29.03 -8.05
CA ALA A 6 -21.17 -28.89 -6.63
C ALA A 6 -20.51 -27.54 -6.37
N SER A 7 -21.30 -26.56 -5.90
CA SER A 7 -20.79 -25.32 -5.33
C SER A 7 -19.99 -25.67 -4.08
N GLY A 8 -18.66 -25.63 -4.18
CA GLY A 8 -17.76 -25.79 -3.04
C GLY A 8 -18.06 -24.72 -1.98
N VAL A 9 -18.62 -25.15 -0.85
CA VAL A 9 -18.81 -24.31 0.33
C VAL A 9 -17.44 -23.84 0.79
N GLN A 10 -17.12 -22.57 0.55
CA GLN A 10 -15.92 -21.93 1.10
C GLN A 10 -16.09 -21.88 2.62
N VAL A 11 -15.47 -22.83 3.32
CA VAL A 11 -15.43 -22.85 4.79
C VAL A 11 -14.71 -21.58 5.24
N LYS A 12 -15.49 -20.56 5.62
CA LYS A 12 -14.99 -19.36 6.28
C LYS A 12 -14.42 -19.80 7.62
N LYS A 13 -13.09 -19.80 7.73
CA LYS A 13 -12.40 -20.01 9.00
C LYS A 13 -12.86 -18.90 9.95
N ASN A 14 -13.55 -19.29 11.03
CA ASN A 14 -14.07 -18.36 12.02
C ASN A 14 -12.92 -17.98 12.96
N VAL A 15 -12.05 -17.09 12.49
CA VAL A 15 -10.90 -16.60 13.26
C VAL A 15 -11.37 -15.46 14.17
N VAL A 16 -11.21 -15.63 15.49
CA VAL A 16 -11.50 -14.58 16.47
C VAL A 16 -10.48 -13.46 16.28
N LYS A 17 -10.96 -12.25 15.98
CA LYS A 17 -10.07 -11.11 15.77
C LYS A 17 -9.57 -10.58 17.11
N ILE A 18 -8.25 -10.44 17.23
CA ILE A 18 -7.58 -10.08 18.48
C ILE A 18 -7.40 -8.55 18.67
N GLY A 19 -7.82 -7.77 17.67
CA GLY A 19 -7.75 -6.31 17.69
C GLY A 19 -6.75 -5.74 16.67
N ARG A 20 -6.28 -4.51 16.92
CA ARG A 20 -5.39 -3.78 16.02
C ARG A 20 -3.91 -4.03 16.38
N PRO A 21 -3.02 -4.24 15.39
CA PRO A 21 -1.59 -4.36 15.61
C PRO A 21 -0.97 -3.04 16.10
N GLY A 22 0.18 -3.14 16.75
CA GLY A 22 1.04 -1.98 17.01
C GLY A 22 1.58 -1.43 15.69
N TYR A 23 1.69 -0.11 15.55
CA TYR A 23 2.23 0.49 14.33
C TYR A 23 3.08 1.73 14.63
N LYS A 24 4.04 1.98 13.75
CA LYS A 24 4.88 3.18 13.72
C LYS A 24 4.97 3.69 12.29
N ILE A 25 4.80 4.99 12.13
CA ILE A 25 4.86 5.67 10.82
C ILE A 25 6.00 6.68 10.88
N THR A 26 6.94 6.55 9.96
CA THR A 26 8.09 7.46 9.84
C THR A 26 8.02 8.19 8.52
N LYS A 27 8.13 9.52 8.55
CA LYS A 27 8.31 10.31 7.33
C LYS A 27 9.75 10.15 6.87
N ILE A 28 9.93 9.71 5.64
CA ILE A 28 11.25 9.50 5.03
C ILE A 28 11.45 10.46 3.86
N ARG A 29 12.71 10.72 3.54
CA ARG A 29 13.10 11.50 2.38
C ARG A 29 14.24 10.79 1.66
N ASP A 30 14.05 10.51 0.38
CA ASP A 30 15.10 9.90 -0.44
C ASP A 30 16.22 10.94 -0.68
N PRO A 31 17.49 10.61 -0.37
CA PRO A 31 18.59 11.58 -0.44
C PRO A 31 18.96 11.97 -1.88
N LEU A 32 18.73 11.09 -2.87
CA LEU A 32 19.13 11.30 -4.26
C LEU A 32 18.06 12.08 -5.03
N THR A 33 16.82 11.64 -4.95
CA THR A 33 15.68 12.19 -5.69
C THR A 33 14.96 13.30 -4.93
N ARG A 34 15.24 13.44 -3.62
CA ARG A 34 14.56 14.38 -2.69
C ARG A 34 13.05 14.12 -2.57
N GLN A 35 12.58 12.93 -2.94
CA GLN A 35 11.20 12.51 -2.80
C GLN A 35 10.83 12.34 -1.33
N HIS A 36 9.60 12.71 -0.99
CA HIS A 36 9.05 12.45 0.32
C HIS A 36 8.35 11.10 0.30
N GLY A 37 8.37 10.38 1.41
CA GLY A 37 7.69 9.11 1.55
C GLY A 37 7.30 8.80 2.98
N LEU A 38 6.71 7.64 3.15
CA LEU A 38 6.28 7.10 4.43
C LEU A 38 6.81 5.67 4.55
N LEU A 39 7.37 5.38 5.73
CA LEU A 39 7.75 4.04 6.15
C LEU A 39 6.80 3.61 7.26
N PHE A 40 6.05 2.55 7.01
CA PHE A 40 5.15 1.92 7.95
C PHE A 40 5.84 0.69 8.53
N GLN A 41 5.82 0.58 9.84
CA GLN A 41 6.25 -0.59 10.60
C GLN A 41 5.04 -1.06 11.41
N LEU A 42 4.60 -2.29 11.19
CA LEU A 42 3.49 -2.90 11.90
C LEU A 42 4.01 -4.13 12.66
N GLN A 43 3.61 -4.27 13.92
CA GLN A 43 4.01 -5.36 14.80
C GLN A 43 2.85 -6.33 14.99
N TYR A 44 3.12 -7.60 14.74
CA TYR A 44 2.13 -8.67 14.72
C TYR A 44 2.52 -9.85 15.64
N PRO A 45 2.72 -9.62 16.95
CA PRO A 45 3.24 -10.64 17.86
C PRO A 45 2.41 -11.95 17.91
N GLU A 46 1.10 -11.88 17.66
CA GLU A 46 0.16 -13.01 17.71
C GLU A 46 -0.41 -13.39 16.33
N ILE A 47 0.35 -13.18 15.24
CA ILE A 47 -0.09 -13.56 13.89
C ILE A 47 -0.20 -15.08 13.73
N THR A 48 -1.19 -15.51 12.95
CA THR A 48 -1.38 -16.94 12.66
C THR A 48 -0.16 -17.49 11.91
N PRO A 49 0.36 -18.69 12.26
CA PRO A 49 1.47 -19.29 11.55
C PRO A 49 1.13 -19.50 10.06
N ASN A 50 2.10 -19.25 9.17
CA ASN A 50 1.97 -19.28 7.71
C ASN A 50 1.08 -18.18 7.10
N VAL A 51 0.74 -17.12 7.85
CA VAL A 51 0.06 -15.94 7.31
C VAL A 51 1.07 -14.81 7.13
N THR A 52 1.14 -14.29 5.91
CA THR A 52 1.91 -13.08 5.58
C THR A 52 0.97 -11.89 5.45
N PRO A 53 1.30 -10.73 6.06
CA PRO A 53 0.54 -9.51 5.89
C PRO A 53 0.43 -9.08 4.42
N LYS A 54 -0.75 -8.57 4.04
CA LYS A 54 -1.03 -8.12 2.68
C LYS A 54 -1.36 -6.64 2.67
N VAL A 55 -0.86 -5.95 1.65
CA VAL A 55 -1.08 -4.52 1.42
C VAL A 55 -2.01 -4.32 0.25
N ARG A 56 -2.95 -3.38 0.40
CA ARG A 56 -3.80 -2.91 -0.69
C ARG A 56 -3.95 -1.40 -0.62
N PHE A 57 -3.87 -0.74 -1.76
CA PHE A 57 -4.28 0.66 -1.90
C PHE A 57 -5.76 0.71 -2.29
N MET A 58 -6.51 1.57 -1.63
CA MET A 58 -7.94 1.76 -1.83
C MET A 58 -8.22 3.24 -2.07
N SER A 59 -9.05 3.54 -3.06
CA SER A 59 -9.49 4.92 -3.33
C SER A 59 -10.53 5.36 -2.29
N ALA A 60 -10.64 6.66 -2.04
CA ALA A 60 -11.65 7.19 -1.11
C ALA A 60 -13.10 6.86 -1.53
N PHE A 61 -13.36 6.63 -2.82
CA PHE A 61 -14.69 6.25 -3.32
C PHE A 61 -15.07 4.79 -3.00
N GLU A 62 -14.11 3.93 -2.67
CA GLU A 62 -14.36 2.53 -2.32
C GLU A 62 -14.72 2.36 -0.83
N GLN A 63 -14.31 3.30 0.02
CA GLN A 63 -14.60 3.29 1.45
C GLN A 63 -16.03 3.80 1.70
N LYS A 64 -16.81 3.06 2.51
CA LYS A 64 -18.20 3.41 2.88
C LYS A 64 -18.36 4.02 4.28
N VAL A 65 -17.25 4.21 5.00
CA VAL A 65 -17.27 4.61 6.42
C VAL A 65 -17.28 6.14 6.58
N GLU A 66 -16.50 6.84 5.76
CA GLU A 66 -16.39 8.31 5.77
C GLU A 66 -16.91 8.86 4.44
N GLU A 67 -17.23 10.16 4.40
CA GLU A 67 -17.55 10.84 3.14
C GLU A 67 -16.37 10.74 2.16
N PRO A 68 -16.61 10.33 0.91
CA PRO A 68 -15.55 10.09 -0.06
C PRO A 68 -14.90 11.42 -0.48
N ASP A 69 -13.65 11.63 -0.05
CA ASP A 69 -12.84 12.78 -0.44
C ASP A 69 -11.71 12.35 -1.39
N LYS A 70 -11.78 12.85 -2.64
CA LYS A 70 -10.82 12.57 -3.72
C LYS A 70 -9.38 12.99 -3.39
N ASN A 71 -9.18 13.88 -2.42
CA ASN A 71 -7.86 14.34 -2.01
C ASN A 71 -7.14 13.32 -1.11
N PHE A 72 -7.81 12.22 -0.76
CA PHE A 72 -7.25 11.16 0.07
C PHE A 72 -7.33 9.79 -0.62
N GLN A 73 -6.39 8.93 -0.26
CA GLN A 73 -6.36 7.51 -0.58
C GLN A 73 -6.07 6.74 0.71
N TYR A 74 -6.37 5.46 0.74
CA TYR A 74 -6.19 4.63 1.93
C TYR A 74 -5.22 3.49 1.65
N LEU A 75 -4.23 3.35 2.53
CA LEU A 75 -3.35 2.17 2.57
C LEU A 75 -3.94 1.19 3.57
N LEU A 76 -4.35 0.02 3.08
CA LEU A 76 -4.88 -1.06 3.91
C LEU A 76 -3.80 -2.12 4.12
N VAL A 77 -3.64 -2.54 5.38
CA VAL A 77 -2.79 -3.68 5.75
C VAL A 77 -3.65 -4.70 6.47
N ALA A 78 -3.70 -5.91 5.93
CA ALA A 78 -4.49 -7.02 6.46
C ALA A 78 -3.59 -8.20 6.84
N ALA A 79 -3.75 -8.71 8.06
CA ALA A 79 -3.06 -9.90 8.55
C ALA A 79 -3.97 -10.61 9.56
N GLU A 80 -4.24 -11.91 9.39
CA GLU A 80 -5.06 -12.67 10.35
C GLU A 80 -4.22 -13.13 11.55
N PRO A 81 -4.70 -13.02 12.81
CA PRO A 81 -6.07 -12.71 13.25
C PRO A 81 -6.32 -11.22 13.54
N TYR A 82 -5.40 -10.33 13.18
CA TYR A 82 -5.56 -8.90 13.41
C TYR A 82 -6.65 -8.27 12.53
N GLU A 83 -7.18 -7.15 13.01
CA GLU A 83 -8.04 -6.31 12.21
C GLU A 83 -7.26 -5.60 11.09
N THR A 84 -7.89 -5.46 9.93
CA THR A 84 -7.34 -4.67 8.83
C THR A 84 -7.16 -3.22 9.27
N CYS A 85 -5.92 -2.72 9.17
CA CYS A 85 -5.60 -1.33 9.43
C CYS A 85 -5.73 -0.51 8.15
N GLY A 86 -6.44 0.61 8.21
CA GLY A 86 -6.51 1.60 7.14
C GLY A 86 -5.79 2.88 7.54
N PHE A 87 -4.81 3.30 6.74
CA PHE A 87 -4.09 4.56 6.92
C PHE A 87 -4.57 5.56 5.88
N LYS A 88 -5.09 6.70 6.34
CA LYS A 88 -5.49 7.82 5.48
C LYS A 88 -4.26 8.56 4.98
N LEU A 89 -4.07 8.58 3.67
CA LEU A 89 -2.95 9.23 2.98
C LEU A 89 -3.46 10.33 2.07
N GLN A 90 -2.67 11.38 1.86
CA GLN A 90 -2.94 12.33 0.79
C GLN A 90 -2.89 11.59 -0.56
N ALA A 91 -3.79 11.94 -1.48
CA ALA A 91 -3.91 11.37 -2.83
C ALA A 91 -2.78 11.85 -3.76
N ARG A 92 -1.53 11.72 -3.31
CA ARG A 92 -0.34 11.91 -4.11
C ARG A 92 -0.02 10.64 -4.88
N GLU A 93 0.52 10.79 -6.08
CA GLU A 93 0.83 9.64 -6.91
C GLU A 93 2.00 8.86 -6.28
N ILE A 94 1.78 7.58 -5.97
CA ILE A 94 2.82 6.72 -5.39
C ILE A 94 3.73 6.26 -6.52
N ASP A 95 5.03 6.40 -6.29
CA ASP A 95 6.00 5.95 -7.25
C ASP A 95 6.19 4.43 -7.15
N ARG A 96 5.63 3.72 -8.13
CA ARG A 96 5.73 2.26 -8.27
C ARG A 96 6.95 1.81 -9.08
N ARG A 97 7.85 2.74 -9.46
CA ARG A 97 9.11 2.38 -10.12
C ARG A 97 10.03 1.63 -9.14
N ASP A 98 10.90 0.80 -9.71
CA ASP A 98 11.77 -0.14 -8.99
C ASP A 98 12.41 0.47 -7.72
N ASN A 99 12.24 -0.21 -6.59
CA ASN A 99 12.66 0.16 -5.22
C ASN A 99 11.99 1.36 -4.53
N ARG A 100 11.03 2.06 -5.15
CA ARG A 100 10.32 3.19 -4.52
C ARG A 100 9.08 2.78 -3.72
N TYR A 101 8.56 1.60 -4.03
CA TYR A 101 7.56 0.88 -3.24
C TYR A 101 8.08 -0.51 -2.92
N TRP A 102 8.11 -0.89 -1.65
CA TRP A 102 8.45 -2.25 -1.24
C TRP A 102 7.74 -2.64 0.05
N THR A 103 7.60 -3.95 0.23
CA THR A 103 7.04 -4.56 1.43
C THR A 103 7.96 -5.67 1.88
N TRP A 104 8.23 -5.76 3.18
CA TRP A 104 9.03 -6.83 3.76
C TRP A 104 8.39 -7.33 5.04
N TYR A 105 8.35 -8.64 5.22
CA TYR A 105 7.83 -9.28 6.42
C TYR A 105 8.94 -10.08 7.07
N ASP A 106 9.24 -9.75 8.32
CA ASP A 106 10.14 -10.51 9.18
C ASP A 106 9.31 -11.54 9.97
N GLU A 107 9.48 -12.82 9.64
CA GLU A 107 8.77 -13.91 10.30
C GLU A 107 9.29 -14.21 11.71
N ASP A 108 10.52 -13.82 12.03
CA ASP A 108 11.15 -14.04 13.33
C ASP A 108 10.70 -12.94 14.31
N GLN A 109 10.83 -11.68 13.90
CA GLN A 109 10.44 -10.52 14.70
C GLN A 109 8.93 -10.24 14.67
N LYS A 110 8.19 -10.90 13.77
CA LYS A 110 6.77 -10.64 13.48
C LYS A 110 6.51 -9.17 13.12
N GLU A 111 7.45 -8.58 12.37
CA GLU A 111 7.38 -7.19 11.96
C GLU A 111 7.15 -7.07 10.46
N PHE A 112 6.21 -6.20 10.09
CA PHE A 112 5.88 -5.92 8.71
C PHE A 112 6.22 -4.49 8.35
N TRP A 113 7.00 -4.35 7.29
CA TRP A 113 7.52 -3.09 6.81
C TRP A 113 6.92 -2.77 5.44
N VAL A 114 6.46 -1.55 5.27
CA VAL A 114 5.98 -1.03 3.99
C VAL A 114 6.60 0.33 3.77
N GLN A 115 7.34 0.47 2.68
CA GLN A 115 7.85 1.77 2.26
C GLN A 115 7.09 2.23 1.02
N ILE A 116 6.66 3.49 1.05
CA ILE A 116 6.12 4.18 -0.10
C ILE A 116 6.87 5.50 -0.30
N LEU A 117 7.29 5.79 -1.52
CA LEU A 117 7.73 7.12 -1.93
C LEU A 117 6.67 7.74 -2.83
N PHE A 118 6.44 9.04 -2.66
CA PHE A 118 5.55 9.81 -3.52
C PHE A 118 6.33 10.41 -4.68
N LYS A 119 5.69 10.49 -5.84
CA LYS A 119 6.22 11.26 -6.97
C LYS A 119 6.43 12.72 -6.56
N THR A 120 7.46 13.32 -7.13
CA THR A 120 7.68 14.77 -7.00
C THR A 120 6.58 15.51 -7.74
N GLU A 121 6.20 16.72 -7.31
CA GLU A 121 5.23 17.57 -8.03
C GLU A 121 5.64 17.78 -9.50
N ARG A 122 6.95 17.81 -9.77
CA ARG A 122 7.48 17.89 -11.14
C ARG A 122 7.09 16.65 -11.94
N GLU A 123 7.38 15.45 -11.44
CA GLU A 123 7.02 14.20 -12.12
C GLU A 123 5.51 13.99 -12.23
N GLU A 124 4.73 14.41 -11.23
CA GLU A 124 3.26 14.30 -11.24
C GLU A 124 2.66 15.16 -12.38
N ARG A 125 3.19 16.38 -12.60
CA ARG A 125 2.76 17.25 -13.72
C ARG A 125 3.12 16.72 -15.10
N TYR A 126 4.20 15.94 -15.24
CA TYR A 126 4.62 15.36 -16.53
C TYR A 126 4.07 13.95 -16.78
N SER A 127 3.52 13.28 -15.77
CA SER A 127 2.90 11.94 -15.85
C SER A 127 1.63 11.93 -16.70
N GLY A 128 0.86 13.03 -16.69
CA GLY A 128 -0.46 13.13 -17.32
C GLY A 128 -0.48 13.60 -18.78
N VAL A 129 0.67 13.82 -19.43
CA VAL A 129 0.74 14.27 -20.83
C VAL A 129 1.15 13.10 -21.75
N PRO A 130 0.22 12.52 -22.54
CA PRO A 130 0.58 11.60 -23.59
C PRO A 130 1.44 12.33 -24.64
N GLY A 131 2.71 11.95 -24.79
CA GLY A 131 3.54 12.36 -25.93
C GLY A 131 4.70 13.31 -25.67
N LEU A 132 5.02 13.71 -24.43
CA LEU A 132 6.23 14.53 -24.19
C LEU A 132 7.46 13.64 -23.93
N ALA A 133 8.01 13.07 -25.01
CA ALA A 133 9.43 12.72 -25.02
C ALA A 133 10.24 13.98 -24.64
N ALA A 134 11.23 13.80 -23.77
CA ALA A 134 12.13 14.86 -23.35
C ALA A 134 12.64 15.67 -24.57
N PRO A 135 12.75 17.01 -24.49
CA PRO A 135 13.37 17.77 -25.57
C PRO A 135 14.81 17.26 -25.76
N PRO A 136 15.25 17.00 -27.01
CA PRO A 136 16.63 16.61 -27.25
C PRO A 136 17.55 17.71 -26.71
N ALA A 137 18.54 17.31 -25.93
CA ALA A 137 19.59 18.20 -25.46
C ALA A 137 20.20 18.92 -26.67
N GLY A 138 19.99 20.25 -26.74
CA GLY A 138 20.56 21.07 -27.80
C GLY A 138 22.09 20.97 -27.81
N PRO A 139 22.72 21.14 -28.98
CA PRO A 139 24.16 20.95 -29.12
C PRO A 139 24.90 22.00 -28.29
N ARG A 140 25.78 21.52 -27.41
CA ARG A 140 26.77 22.36 -26.74
C ARG A 140 27.75 22.87 -27.79
N ARG A 141 27.78 24.19 -27.98
CA ARG A 141 28.91 24.88 -28.61
C ARG A 141 30.01 25.10 -27.59
#